data_AF-A0A0G4PRI3-F1
#
_entry.id   AF-A0A0G4PRI3-F1
#
_cell.length_a   1.000
_cell.length_b   1.000
_cell.length_c   1.000
_cell.angle_alpha   90.00
_cell.angle_beta   90.00
_cell.angle_gamma   90.00
#
_symmetry.space_group_name_H-M   'P 1'
#
loop_
_entity.id
_entity.type
_entity.pdbx_description
1 polymer ?
#
loop_
_entity_poly.entity_id
_entity_poly.type
_entity_poly.pdbx_seq_one_letter_code
_entity_poly.pdbx_strand_id
1 'polypeptide(L)'
;MAGLHTRSAMAAPFSLASAFRSLSIATPKRAFSTTPATQSVPKLPETAPVYPYGPSQWYKQADSGLYGGASIRFGNKISKGRNAGKTRRSWKPNVRRKKIESEALGESVFIKVTRRALRSIYKAKGLDNYLLSDRPTRLKELGPFGWNLRHQIMQTPAIKEKFAKQRKAFGVPEPPSLGKWMRDHRLEIRNKIENLDIDAMTKPRASPRSTQSYGR
;
A
#
# COMPACT_ATOMS: atom_id res chain seq x y z
N MET A 1 -6.96 -66.22 -17.88
CA MET A 1 -5.58 -66.16 -17.37
C MET A 1 -5.45 -64.93 -16.49
N ALA A 2 -5.63 -65.11 -15.19
CA ALA A 2 -5.54 -64.04 -14.19
C ALA A 2 -4.08 -63.83 -13.78
N GLY A 3 -3.62 -62.59 -13.76
CA GLY A 3 -2.30 -62.20 -13.25
C GLY A 3 -2.44 -61.03 -12.29
N LEU A 4 -2.60 -61.33 -11.00
CA LEU A 4 -2.52 -60.35 -9.92
C LEU A 4 -1.05 -60.08 -9.62
N HIS A 5 -0.57 -58.85 -9.83
CA HIS A 5 0.74 -58.43 -9.34
C HIS A 5 0.64 -58.04 -7.86
N THR A 6 1.26 -58.83 -6.99
CA THR A 6 1.51 -58.48 -5.60
C THR A 6 2.53 -57.35 -5.52
N ARG A 7 2.10 -56.12 -5.26
CA ARG A 7 3.02 -55.06 -4.82
C ARG A 7 3.33 -55.31 -3.34
N SER A 8 4.47 -55.97 -3.11
CA SER A 8 5.05 -56.15 -1.78
C SER A 8 5.31 -54.80 -1.14
N ALA A 9 4.60 -54.51 -0.05
CA ALA A 9 4.89 -53.42 0.85
C ALA A 9 6.03 -53.85 1.78
N MET A 10 7.26 -53.49 1.42
CA MET A 10 8.40 -53.54 2.36
C MET A 10 8.69 -52.12 2.82
N ALA A 11 7.88 -51.65 3.78
CA ALA A 11 8.29 -50.55 4.64
C ALA A 11 9.30 -51.15 5.64
N ALA A 12 10.58 -50.89 5.42
CA ALA A 12 11.62 -51.22 6.39
C ALA A 12 11.37 -50.40 7.68
N PRO A 13 11.21 -51.05 8.84
CA PRO A 13 10.91 -50.37 10.08
C PRO A 13 12.22 -49.98 10.79
N PHE A 14 12.28 -48.71 11.25
CA PHE A 14 13.19 -48.21 12.29
C PHE A 14 14.70 -48.17 11.98
N SER A 15 15.13 -47.16 11.21
CA SER A 15 16.49 -46.63 11.34
C SER A 15 16.52 -45.55 12.44
N LEU A 16 17.32 -45.78 13.49
CA LEU A 16 17.61 -44.80 14.55
C LEU A 16 18.12 -43.45 13.99
N ALA A 17 18.71 -43.45 12.79
CA ALA A 17 19.21 -42.23 12.14
C ALA A 17 18.09 -41.32 11.60
N SER A 18 16.87 -41.84 11.39
CA SER A 18 15.70 -41.03 10.97
C SER A 18 15.16 -40.18 12.12
N ALA A 19 15.33 -40.62 13.38
CA ALA A 19 14.79 -39.93 14.55
C ALA A 19 15.50 -38.59 14.83
N PHE A 20 16.77 -38.44 14.44
CA PHE A 20 17.58 -37.25 14.73
C PHE A 20 17.53 -36.17 13.65
N ARG A 21 16.88 -36.39 12.49
CA ARG A 21 16.73 -35.34 11.46
C ARG A 21 15.82 -34.19 11.88
N SER A 22 14.98 -34.39 12.90
CA SER A 22 14.13 -33.35 13.50
C SER A 22 14.79 -32.61 14.68
N LEU A 23 15.99 -33.05 15.10
CA LEU A 23 16.77 -32.48 16.20
C LEU A 23 17.91 -31.59 15.71
N SER A 24 17.85 -31.09 14.48
CA SER A 24 18.68 -29.94 14.15
C SER A 24 18.24 -28.79 15.05
N ILE A 25 19.11 -28.46 15.99
CA ILE A 25 19.09 -27.21 16.74
C ILE A 25 19.37 -26.11 15.70
N ALA A 26 18.42 -25.86 14.80
CA ALA A 26 18.31 -24.57 14.18
C ALA A 26 17.96 -23.65 15.34
N THR A 27 18.99 -23.02 15.91
CA THR A 27 18.80 -21.94 16.88
C THR A 27 17.78 -21.00 16.24
N PRO A 28 16.57 -20.84 16.82
CA PRO A 28 15.66 -19.85 16.29
C PRO A 28 16.42 -18.54 16.37
N LYS A 29 16.65 -17.87 15.24
CA LYS A 29 17.37 -16.58 15.16
C LYS A 29 16.76 -15.49 16.08
N ARG A 30 15.64 -15.78 16.74
CA ARG A 30 14.93 -14.94 17.72
C ARG A 30 14.28 -15.79 18.81
N ALA A 31 15.04 -16.43 19.69
CA ALA A 31 14.52 -16.78 21.00
C ALA A 31 14.50 -15.49 21.84
N PHE A 32 13.32 -15.08 22.34
CA PHE A 32 13.14 -13.95 23.29
C PHE A 32 13.21 -12.50 22.77
N SER A 33 12.86 -12.22 21.52
CA SER A 33 12.56 -10.83 21.13
C SER A 33 11.06 -10.55 21.27
N THR A 34 10.69 -9.63 22.17
CA THR A 34 9.33 -9.07 22.24
C THR A 34 9.04 -8.06 21.12
N THR A 35 10.04 -7.73 20.29
CA THR A 35 9.85 -6.82 19.19
C THR A 35 9.08 -7.51 18.05
N PRO A 36 7.92 -6.98 17.62
CA PRO A 36 7.18 -7.56 16.51
C PRO A 36 8.03 -7.50 15.23
N ALA A 37 7.89 -8.52 14.37
CA ALA A 37 8.55 -8.52 13.07
C ALA A 37 8.22 -7.24 12.28
N THR A 38 9.23 -6.64 11.63
CA THR A 38 9.04 -5.47 10.78
C THR A 38 8.05 -5.82 9.67
N GLN A 39 6.86 -5.23 9.73
CA GLN A 39 5.87 -5.38 8.66
C GLN A 39 6.35 -4.57 7.45
N SER A 40 6.68 -5.24 6.35
CA SER A 40 6.96 -4.57 5.09
C SER A 40 5.67 -3.94 4.56
N VAL A 41 5.68 -2.62 4.42
CA VAL A 41 4.61 -1.90 3.74
C VAL A 41 4.89 -2.02 2.24
N PRO A 42 3.91 -2.39 1.40
CA PRO A 42 4.10 -2.40 -0.04
C PRO A 42 4.51 -0.99 -0.50
N LYS A 43 5.71 -0.88 -1.07
CA LYS A 43 6.17 0.38 -1.65
C LYS A 43 5.43 0.58 -2.97
N LEU A 44 4.83 1.76 -3.11
CA LEU A 44 4.22 2.15 -4.39
C LEU A 44 5.32 2.37 -5.44
N PRO A 45 4.99 2.21 -6.74
CA PRO A 45 5.94 2.50 -7.79
C PRO A 45 6.37 3.97 -7.74
N GLU A 46 7.63 4.25 -8.05
CA GLU A 46 8.21 5.60 -8.02
C GLU A 46 7.51 6.56 -8.99
N THR A 47 6.97 6.04 -10.10
CA THR A 47 6.17 6.80 -11.07
C THR A 47 4.91 7.43 -10.47
N ALA A 48 4.34 6.85 -9.40
CA ALA A 48 3.07 7.31 -8.86
C ALA A 48 3.24 8.66 -8.15
N PRO A 49 2.33 9.63 -8.36
CA PRO A 49 2.37 10.90 -7.66
C PRO A 49 2.22 10.67 -6.14
N VAL A 50 2.89 11.52 -5.37
CA VAL A 50 2.79 11.49 -3.91
C VAL A 50 1.33 11.65 -3.49
N TYR A 51 0.85 10.74 -2.64
CA TYR A 51 -0.52 10.79 -2.14
C TYR A 51 -0.67 11.97 -1.16
N PRO A 52 -1.64 12.89 -1.35
CA PRO A 52 -1.71 14.14 -0.57
C PRO A 52 -1.80 13.96 0.95
N TYR A 53 -2.41 12.87 1.42
CA TYR A 53 -2.60 12.62 2.85
C TYR A 53 -1.55 11.66 3.46
N GLY A 54 -0.59 11.20 2.65
CA GLY A 54 0.43 10.25 3.09
C GLY A 54 -0.11 8.84 3.46
N PRO A 55 0.79 7.89 3.77
CA PRO A 55 0.41 6.55 4.21
C PRO A 55 -0.25 6.56 5.60
N SER A 56 -1.03 5.52 5.89
CA SER A 56 -1.67 5.39 7.20
C SER A 56 -0.65 5.23 8.33
N GLN A 57 -0.73 6.10 9.34
CA GLN A 57 0.13 5.99 10.54
C GLN A 57 -0.24 4.77 11.37
N TRP A 58 -1.53 4.49 11.50
CA TRP A 58 -2.08 3.33 12.22
C TRP A 58 -2.76 2.38 11.24
N TYR A 59 -2.69 1.08 11.54
CA TYR A 59 -3.31 0.03 10.73
C TYR A 59 -2.79 0.00 9.26
N LYS A 60 -1.47 -0.10 9.11
CA LYS A 60 -0.72 -0.20 7.83
C LYS A 60 -1.24 -1.24 6.85
N GLN A 61 -2.00 -2.24 7.33
CA GLN A 61 -2.71 -3.19 6.49
C GLN A 61 -3.65 -2.50 5.48
N ALA A 62 -4.24 -1.35 5.87
CA ALA A 62 -5.16 -0.58 5.06
C ALA A 62 -4.51 -0.02 3.78
N ASP A 63 -3.22 0.33 3.85
CA ASP A 63 -2.49 0.90 2.71
C ASP A 63 -2.33 -0.07 1.53
N SER A 64 -2.59 -1.37 1.73
CA SER A 64 -2.48 -2.42 0.71
C SER A 64 -3.76 -2.70 -0.09
N GLY A 65 -4.84 -1.92 0.10
CA GLY A 65 -6.11 -2.15 -0.59
C GLY A 65 -7.13 -1.03 -0.41
N LEU A 66 -8.38 -1.29 -0.78
CA LEU A 66 -9.47 -0.32 -0.66
C LEU A 66 -10.26 -0.56 0.63
N TYR A 67 -9.90 0.17 1.68
CA TYR A 67 -10.54 0.03 2.99
C TYR A 67 -11.69 1.00 3.21
N GLY A 68 -11.78 2.07 2.40
CA GLY A 68 -12.84 3.07 2.53
C GLY A 68 -12.77 3.79 3.87
N GLY A 69 -11.57 4.17 4.30
CA GLY A 69 -11.32 4.80 5.61
C GLY A 69 -11.56 3.92 6.84
N ALA A 70 -11.92 2.64 6.68
CA ALA A 70 -12.15 1.75 7.81
C ALA A 70 -10.83 1.27 8.43
N SER A 71 -10.66 1.55 9.73
CA SER A 71 -9.53 1.11 10.53
C SER A 71 -9.95 0.12 11.62
N ILE A 72 -8.98 -0.56 12.23
CA ILE A 72 -9.21 -1.37 13.42
C ILE A 72 -9.59 -0.46 14.60
N ARG A 73 -10.64 -0.84 15.34
CA ARG A 73 -11.04 -0.13 16.56
C ARG A 73 -10.69 -0.98 17.78
N PHE A 74 -10.37 -0.32 18.89
CA PHE A 74 -10.08 -0.97 20.17
C PHE A 74 -11.07 -0.50 21.23
N GLY A 75 -11.34 -1.35 22.20
CA GLY A 75 -12.20 -1.03 23.34
C GLY A 75 -12.25 -2.19 24.32
N ASN A 76 -13.30 -2.25 25.13
CA ASN A 76 -13.43 -3.22 26.21
C ASN A 76 -14.67 -4.10 26.06
N LYS A 77 -14.57 -5.38 26.40
CA LYS A 77 -15.70 -6.23 26.76
C LYS A 77 -16.01 -5.95 28.24
N ILE A 78 -17.28 -5.73 28.56
CA ILE A 78 -17.75 -5.48 29.92
C ILE A 78 -18.49 -6.74 30.39
N SER A 79 -18.12 -7.29 31.55
CA SER A 79 -18.82 -8.43 32.14
C SER A 79 -20.19 -8.01 32.67
N LYS A 80 -21.19 -8.88 32.48
CA LYS A 80 -22.51 -8.73 33.12
C LYS A 80 -22.40 -9.39 34.50
N GLY A 81 -22.15 -8.61 35.55
CA GLY A 81 -22.03 -9.10 36.92
C GLY A 81 -21.83 -7.96 37.91
N ARG A 82 -21.91 -8.25 39.21
CA ARG A 82 -21.77 -7.25 40.30
C ARG A 82 -20.46 -6.45 40.20
N ASN A 83 -19.40 -7.11 39.74
CA ASN A 83 -18.13 -6.47 39.41
C ASN A 83 -18.03 -6.31 37.88
N ALA A 84 -18.11 -5.07 37.41
CA ALA A 84 -18.02 -4.71 35.99
C ALA A 84 -16.58 -4.78 35.47
N GLY A 85 -16.02 -5.99 35.42
CA GLY A 85 -14.70 -6.26 34.86
C GLY A 85 -14.59 -5.82 33.39
N LYS A 86 -13.48 -5.16 33.07
CA LYS A 86 -13.17 -4.66 31.71
C LYS A 86 -12.03 -5.46 31.11
N THR A 87 -12.27 -6.11 29.98
CA THR A 87 -11.25 -6.85 29.22
C THR A 87 -11.01 -6.19 27.86
N ARG A 88 -9.75 -5.96 27.46
CA ARG A 88 -9.43 -5.36 26.15
C ARG A 88 -9.93 -6.26 25.01
N ARG A 89 -10.48 -5.64 23.97
CA ARG A 89 -10.86 -6.28 22.70
C ARG A 89 -10.57 -5.38 21.51
N SER A 90 -10.63 -5.95 20.32
CA SER A 90 -10.54 -5.22 19.05
C SER A 90 -11.69 -5.58 18.12
N TRP A 91 -12.04 -4.65 17.22
CA TRP A 91 -13.00 -4.84 16.15
C TRP A 91 -12.31 -4.56 14.82
N LYS A 92 -12.13 -5.61 14.01
CA LYS A 92 -11.52 -5.53 12.69
C LYS A 92 -12.59 -5.26 11.63
N PRO A 93 -12.26 -4.50 10.57
CA PRO A 93 -13.16 -4.38 9.42
C PRO A 93 -13.30 -5.72 8.69
N ASN A 94 -14.46 -5.96 8.06
CA ASN A 94 -14.70 -7.15 7.24
C ASN A 94 -14.01 -7.00 5.88
N VAL A 95 -12.74 -7.41 5.81
CA VAL A 95 -11.88 -7.35 4.63
C VAL A 95 -11.93 -8.68 3.89
N ARG A 96 -12.10 -8.63 2.57
CA ARG A 96 -12.04 -9.81 1.68
C ARG A 96 -11.16 -9.49 0.47
N ARG A 97 -10.53 -10.51 -0.11
CA ARG A 97 -9.89 -10.37 -1.42
C ARG A 97 -10.93 -10.65 -2.50
N LYS A 98 -11.09 -9.75 -3.45
CA LYS A 98 -12.05 -9.88 -4.56
C LYS A 98 -11.41 -9.42 -5.85
N LYS A 99 -11.81 -10.07 -6.94
CA LYS A 99 -11.49 -9.66 -8.30
C LYS A 99 -12.59 -8.69 -8.74
N ILE A 100 -12.21 -7.48 -9.15
CA ILE A 100 -13.13 -6.41 -9.54
C ILE A 100 -12.70 -5.91 -10.92
N GLU A 101 -13.65 -5.81 -11.83
CA GLU A 101 -13.41 -5.36 -13.20
C GLU A 101 -13.20 -3.84 -13.26
N SER A 102 -12.22 -3.42 -14.06
CA SER A 102 -11.96 -2.04 -14.44
C SER A 102 -12.18 -1.93 -15.95
N GLU A 103 -13.14 -1.11 -16.36
CA GLU A 103 -13.46 -0.89 -17.76
C GLU A 103 -12.32 -0.14 -18.46
N ALA A 104 -11.73 0.84 -17.77
CA ALA A 104 -10.64 1.66 -18.30
C ALA A 104 -9.36 0.85 -18.54
N LEU A 105 -9.05 -0.11 -17.66
CA LEU A 105 -7.88 -0.97 -17.80
C LEU A 105 -8.15 -2.18 -18.71
N GLY A 106 -9.42 -2.54 -18.94
CA GLY A 106 -9.79 -3.77 -19.65
C GLY A 106 -9.45 -5.05 -18.88
N GLU A 107 -9.13 -4.94 -17.59
CA GLU A 107 -8.64 -6.04 -16.76
C GLU A 107 -9.38 -6.12 -15.42
N SER A 108 -9.26 -7.28 -14.79
CA SER A 108 -9.91 -7.57 -13.52
C SER A 108 -8.88 -7.58 -12.38
N VAL A 109 -8.93 -6.54 -11.54
CA VAL A 109 -7.93 -6.26 -10.50
C VAL A 109 -8.23 -7.08 -9.24
N PHE A 110 -7.26 -7.84 -8.74
CA PHE A 110 -7.41 -8.66 -7.54
C PHE A 110 -6.93 -7.95 -6.27
N ILE A 111 -7.86 -7.38 -5.50
CA ILE A 111 -7.56 -6.44 -4.41
C ILE A 111 -8.21 -6.82 -3.08
N LYS A 112 -7.61 -6.36 -1.97
CA LYS A 112 -8.24 -6.39 -0.64
C LYS A 112 -9.25 -5.25 -0.56
N VAL A 113 -10.49 -5.59 -0.21
CA VAL A 113 -11.61 -4.64 -0.17
C VAL A 113 -12.45 -4.88 1.08
N THR A 114 -12.86 -3.82 1.77
CA THR A 114 -13.83 -3.91 2.86
C THR A 114 -15.25 -4.01 2.30
N ARG A 115 -16.17 -4.70 3.01
CA ARG A 115 -17.56 -4.80 2.54
C ARG A 115 -18.23 -3.44 2.32
N ARG A 116 -17.88 -2.42 3.13
CA ARG A 116 -18.33 -1.02 2.96
C ARG A 116 -17.83 -0.44 1.63
N ALA A 117 -16.53 -0.54 1.36
CA ALA A 117 -15.96 -0.05 0.09
C ALA A 117 -16.55 -0.79 -1.11
N LEU A 118 -16.75 -2.12 -1.03
CA LEU A 118 -17.38 -2.89 -2.09
C LEU A 118 -18.80 -2.42 -2.40
N ARG A 119 -19.61 -2.11 -1.37
CA ARG A 119 -20.95 -1.54 -1.57
C ARG A 119 -20.87 -0.16 -2.23
N SER A 120 -19.90 0.68 -1.85
CA SER A 120 -19.68 1.99 -2.47
C SER A 120 -19.26 1.89 -3.93
N ILE A 121 -18.46 0.88 -4.30
CA ILE A 121 -18.07 0.59 -5.69
C ILE A 121 -19.32 0.25 -6.52
N TYR A 122 -20.19 -0.64 -6.01
CA TYR A 122 -21.44 -0.94 -6.70
C TYR A 122 -22.37 0.26 -6.81
N LYS A 123 -22.48 1.08 -5.76
CA LYS A 123 -23.28 2.32 -5.79
C LYS A 123 -22.73 3.32 -6.80
N ALA A 124 -21.40 3.39 -6.97
CA ALA A 124 -20.74 4.23 -7.97
C ALA A 124 -20.83 3.66 -9.39
N LYS A 125 -21.44 2.47 -9.58
CA LYS A 125 -21.52 1.76 -10.85
C LYS A 125 -20.14 1.46 -11.45
N GLY A 126 -19.24 0.88 -10.66
CA GLY A 126 -17.94 0.41 -11.15
C GLY A 126 -16.75 0.88 -10.32
N LEU A 127 -15.61 0.22 -10.52
CA LEU A 127 -14.36 0.52 -9.82
C LEU A 127 -13.81 1.89 -10.25
N ASP A 128 -13.81 2.16 -11.56
CA ASP A 128 -13.20 3.37 -12.10
C ASP A 128 -13.96 4.63 -11.65
N ASN A 129 -15.29 4.58 -11.69
CA ASN A 129 -16.14 5.65 -11.16
C ASN A 129 -15.96 5.86 -9.65
N TYR A 130 -15.69 4.79 -8.90
CA TYR A 130 -15.37 4.91 -7.47
C TYR A 130 -14.05 5.66 -7.22
N LEU A 131 -13.03 5.39 -8.04
CA LEU A 131 -11.68 5.97 -7.91
C LEU A 131 -11.60 7.40 -8.45
N LEU A 132 -12.30 7.67 -9.56
CA LEU A 132 -12.33 8.98 -10.23
C LEU A 132 -13.30 9.99 -9.57
N SER A 133 -13.94 9.64 -8.46
CA SER A 133 -14.83 10.59 -7.77
C SER A 133 -14.04 11.77 -7.18
N ASP A 134 -14.54 12.97 -7.42
CA ASP A 134 -13.91 14.23 -6.99
C ASP A 134 -14.16 14.61 -5.53
N ARG A 135 -14.98 13.83 -4.81
CA ARG A 135 -15.31 14.15 -3.43
C ARG A 135 -14.05 14.08 -2.55
N PRO A 136 -13.75 15.11 -1.74
CA PRO A 136 -12.54 15.13 -0.90
C PRO A 136 -12.53 13.99 0.13
N THR A 137 -13.71 13.62 0.65
CA THR A 137 -13.87 12.44 1.52
C THR A 137 -13.47 11.16 0.82
N ARG A 138 -13.80 11.00 -0.46
CA ARG A 138 -13.41 9.80 -1.23
C ARG A 138 -11.91 9.74 -1.38
N LEU A 139 -11.27 10.87 -1.69
CA LEU A 139 -9.81 10.93 -1.82
C LEU A 139 -9.12 10.43 -0.55
N LYS A 140 -9.55 10.89 0.64
CA LYS A 140 -9.05 10.41 1.94
C LYS A 140 -9.28 8.91 2.15
N GLU A 141 -10.41 8.39 1.67
CA GLU A 141 -10.81 6.98 1.82
C GLU A 141 -10.06 6.00 0.90
N LEU A 142 -9.42 6.48 -0.18
CA LEU A 142 -8.68 5.64 -1.15
C LEU A 142 -7.42 5.01 -0.54
N GLY A 143 -6.70 5.78 0.27
CA GLY A 143 -5.37 5.44 0.74
C GLY A 143 -4.32 5.42 -0.39
N PRO A 144 -3.06 5.11 -0.07
CA PRO A 144 -1.96 5.12 -1.04
C PRO A 144 -2.18 4.16 -2.21
N PHE A 145 -2.64 2.93 -1.93
CA PHE A 145 -2.94 1.95 -2.98
C PHE A 145 -4.04 2.43 -3.94
N GLY A 146 -5.16 2.94 -3.40
CA GLY A 146 -6.24 3.45 -4.23
C GLY A 146 -5.85 4.68 -5.03
N TRP A 147 -4.96 5.53 -4.49
CA TRP A 147 -4.39 6.67 -5.19
C TRP A 147 -3.51 6.27 -6.37
N ASN A 148 -2.65 5.27 -6.18
CA ASN A 148 -1.86 4.71 -7.28
C ASN A 148 -2.76 4.10 -8.37
N LEU A 149 -3.77 3.32 -7.98
CA LEU A 149 -4.71 2.73 -8.93
C LEU A 149 -5.50 3.79 -9.71
N ARG A 150 -5.92 4.87 -9.02
CA ARG A 150 -6.53 6.05 -9.66
C ARG A 150 -5.58 6.67 -10.69
N HIS A 151 -4.30 6.83 -10.35
CA HIS A 151 -3.31 7.37 -11.28
C HIS A 151 -3.13 6.47 -12.52
N GLN A 152 -3.04 5.15 -12.34
CA GLN A 152 -2.95 4.19 -13.45
C GLN A 152 -4.15 4.31 -14.40
N ILE A 153 -5.37 4.37 -13.85
CA ILE A 153 -6.59 4.55 -14.65
C ILE A 153 -6.58 5.89 -15.40
N MET A 154 -6.11 6.97 -14.77
CA MET A 154 -5.98 8.27 -15.44
C MET A 154 -4.98 8.26 -16.61
N GLN A 155 -4.03 7.32 -16.64
CA GLN A 155 -3.10 7.19 -17.76
C GLN A 155 -3.70 6.53 -19.00
N THR A 156 -4.81 5.82 -18.85
CA THR A 156 -5.46 5.12 -19.96
C THR A 156 -6.01 6.09 -21.01
N PRO A 157 -6.02 5.71 -22.31
CA PRO A 157 -6.51 6.58 -23.38
C PRO A 157 -8.00 6.89 -23.21
N ALA A 158 -8.81 5.89 -22.83
CA ALA A 158 -10.25 6.06 -22.63
C ALA A 158 -10.59 7.18 -21.62
N ILE A 159 -9.86 7.25 -20.50
CA ILE A 159 -10.08 8.28 -19.48
C ILE A 159 -9.49 9.63 -19.93
N LYS A 160 -8.34 9.65 -20.60
CA LYS A 160 -7.75 10.88 -21.16
C LYS A 160 -8.70 11.55 -22.17
N GLU A 161 -9.28 10.78 -23.08
CA GLU A 161 -10.27 11.27 -24.05
C GLU A 161 -11.53 11.79 -23.36
N LYS A 162 -12.03 11.06 -22.35
CA LYS A 162 -13.18 11.50 -21.55
C LYS A 162 -12.92 12.85 -20.89
N PHE A 163 -11.75 13.05 -20.30
CA PHE A 163 -11.35 14.31 -19.69
C PHE A 163 -11.12 15.43 -20.72
N ALA A 164 -10.58 15.12 -21.89
CA ALA A 164 -10.46 16.09 -22.97
C ALA A 164 -11.83 16.60 -23.44
N LYS A 165 -12.81 15.69 -23.62
CA LYS A 165 -14.20 16.05 -23.95
C LYS A 165 -14.83 16.92 -22.85
N GLN A 166 -14.65 16.55 -21.58
CA GLN A 166 -15.14 17.33 -20.45
C GLN A 166 -14.53 18.74 -20.40
N ARG A 167 -13.21 18.88 -20.60
CA ARG A 167 -12.56 20.19 -20.64
C ARG A 167 -13.10 21.09 -21.74
N LYS A 168 -13.27 20.55 -22.95
CA LYS A 168 -13.89 21.28 -24.07
C LYS A 168 -15.30 21.75 -23.72
N ALA A 169 -16.10 20.89 -23.08
CA ALA A 169 -17.44 21.26 -22.62
C ALA A 169 -17.43 22.37 -21.54
N PHE A 170 -16.42 22.39 -20.66
CA PHE A 170 -16.25 23.43 -19.64
C PHE A 170 -15.50 24.68 -20.14
N GLY A 171 -15.05 24.72 -21.39
CA GLY A 171 -14.26 25.84 -21.93
C GLY A 171 -12.86 25.99 -21.31
N VAL A 172 -12.33 24.93 -20.69
CA VAL A 172 -11.00 24.97 -20.05
C VAL A 172 -9.92 24.72 -21.13
N PRO A 173 -8.90 25.58 -21.25
CA PRO A 173 -7.82 25.39 -22.22
C PRO A 173 -7.01 24.12 -21.90
N GLU A 174 -6.36 23.57 -22.91
CA GLU A 174 -5.50 22.40 -22.73
C GLU A 174 -4.27 22.74 -21.88
N PRO A 175 -3.86 21.86 -20.95
CA PRO A 175 -2.69 22.12 -20.14
C PRO A 175 -1.45 22.19 -21.04
N PRO A 176 -0.53 23.15 -20.81
CA PRO A 176 0.71 23.21 -21.55
C PRO A 176 1.51 21.92 -21.33
N SER A 177 2.23 21.48 -22.36
CA SER A 177 3.18 20.37 -22.21
C SER A 177 4.23 20.72 -21.16
N LEU A 178 4.77 19.72 -20.46
CA LEU A 178 5.79 19.95 -19.45
C LEU A 178 6.95 20.80 -20.00
N GLY A 179 7.38 20.53 -21.24
CA GLY A 179 8.43 21.32 -21.89
C GLY A 179 8.05 22.78 -22.14
N LYS A 180 6.81 23.07 -22.52
CA LYS A 180 6.32 24.46 -22.65
C LYS A 180 6.26 25.13 -21.28
N TRP A 181 5.65 24.46 -20.31
CA TRP A 181 5.53 24.95 -18.94
C TRP A 181 6.89 25.27 -18.31
N MET A 182 7.88 24.38 -18.46
CA MET A 182 9.24 24.58 -17.95
C MET A 182 9.96 25.75 -18.62
N ARG A 183 9.71 26.02 -19.90
CA ARG A 183 10.28 27.20 -20.60
C ARG A 183 9.69 28.49 -20.03
N ASP A 184 8.36 28.54 -19.90
CA ASP A 184 7.64 29.72 -19.43
C ASP A 184 8.04 30.08 -17.98
N HIS A 185 8.23 29.07 -17.10
CA HIS A 185 8.55 29.27 -15.69
C HIS A 185 10.07 29.22 -15.38
N ARG A 186 10.94 29.10 -16.40
CA ARG A 186 12.39 28.89 -16.20
C ARG A 186 13.04 29.99 -15.37
N LEU A 187 12.73 31.25 -15.68
CA LEU A 187 13.29 32.42 -14.99
C LEU A 187 12.76 32.50 -13.55
N GLU A 188 11.48 32.23 -13.34
CA GLU A 188 10.89 32.22 -12.00
C GLU A 188 11.52 31.14 -11.12
N ILE A 189 11.71 29.93 -11.65
CA ILE A 189 12.40 28.83 -10.94
C ILE A 189 13.84 29.22 -10.62
N ARG A 190 14.57 29.79 -11.58
CA ARG A 190 15.94 30.26 -11.36
C ARG A 190 15.99 31.29 -10.24
N ASN A 191 15.17 32.32 -10.31
CA ASN A 191 15.12 33.38 -9.30
C ASN A 191 14.72 32.82 -7.94
N LYS A 192 13.78 31.85 -7.89
CA LYS A 192 13.44 31.14 -6.64
C LYS A 192 14.65 30.40 -6.08
N ILE A 193 15.40 29.67 -6.91
CA ILE A 193 16.61 28.96 -6.47
C ILE A 193 17.67 29.93 -5.96
N GLU A 194 17.93 31.02 -6.69
CA GLU A 194 18.92 32.04 -6.31
C GLU A 194 18.55 32.76 -5.00
N ASN A 195 17.26 32.99 -4.76
CA ASN A 195 16.78 33.64 -3.54
C ASN A 195 16.58 32.68 -2.35
N LEU A 196 16.70 31.36 -2.55
CA LEU A 196 16.55 30.39 -1.47
C LEU A 196 17.86 30.31 -0.66
N ASP A 197 17.80 30.78 0.59
CA ASP A 197 18.89 30.58 1.54
C ASP A 197 18.88 29.14 2.07
N ILE A 198 19.57 28.27 1.34
CA ILE A 198 19.70 26.84 1.65
C ILE A 198 20.40 26.64 3.00
N ASP A 199 21.34 27.51 3.34
CA ASP A 199 22.15 27.42 4.57
C ASP A 199 21.32 27.77 5.82
N ALA A 200 20.34 28.68 5.69
CA ALA A 200 19.38 28.95 6.76
C ALA A 200 18.35 27.80 6.93
N MET A 201 17.89 27.20 5.83
CA MET A 201 16.86 26.15 5.86
C MET A 201 17.37 24.78 6.30
N THR A 202 18.64 24.48 6.01
CA THR A 202 19.25 23.20 6.32
C THR A 202 20.34 23.42 7.36
N LYS A 203 20.35 22.65 8.46
CA LYS A 203 21.55 22.58 9.30
C LYS A 203 22.53 21.65 8.58
N PRO A 204 23.62 22.15 7.96
CA PRO A 204 24.59 21.28 7.33
C PRO A 204 25.16 20.36 8.41
N ARG A 205 25.17 19.05 8.12
CA ARG A 205 25.89 18.10 8.97
C ARG A 205 27.37 18.40 8.81
N ALA A 206 28.06 18.73 9.90
CA ALA A 206 29.49 19.01 9.86
C ALA A 206 30.22 17.85 9.15
N SER A 207 30.95 18.18 8.09
CA SER A 207 31.80 17.22 7.39
C SER A 207 32.77 16.60 8.40
N PRO A 208 32.96 15.27 8.43
CA PRO A 208 33.96 14.68 9.31
C PRO A 208 35.30 15.33 9.00
N ARG A 209 35.96 15.91 10.02
CA ARG A 209 37.30 16.48 9.88
C ARG A 209 38.19 15.42 9.25
N SER A 210 38.80 15.72 8.11
CA SER A 210 39.86 14.89 7.54
C SER A 210 40.91 14.69 8.61
N THR A 211 41.08 13.47 9.09
CA THR A 211 42.21 13.11 9.95
C THR A 211 43.47 13.44 9.16
N GLN A 212 44.15 14.53 9.53
CA GLN A 212 45.50 14.79 9.04
C GLN A 212 46.34 13.58 9.49
N SER A 213 46.69 12.72 8.55
CA SER A 213 47.67 11.67 8.78
C SER A 213 48.99 12.36 9.05
N TYR A 214 49.37 12.49 10.32
CA TYR A 214 50.74 12.82 10.68
C TYR A 214 51.61 11.66 10.19
N GLY A 215 52.34 11.92 9.10
CA GLY A 215 53.37 11.01 8.60
C GLY A 215 54.44 10.80 9.68
N ARG A 216 54.87 9.55 9.85
CA ARG A 216 56.03 9.19 10.67
C ARG A 216 57.32 9.63 10.00
#